data_AF-A0A7C5TZW2-F1
#
_entry.id   AF-A0A7C5TZW2-F1
#
_cell.length_a   1.000
_cell.length_b   1.000
_cell.length_c   1.000
_cell.angle_alpha   90.00
_cell.angle_beta   90.00
_cell.angle_gamma   90.00
#
_symmetry.space_group_name_H-M   'P 1'
#
loop_
_entity.id
_entity.type
_entity.pdbx_description
1 polymer ?
#
loop_
_entity_poly.entity_id
_entity_poly.type
_entity_poly.pdbx_seq_one_letter_code
_entity_poly.pdbx_strand_id
1 'polypeptide(L)'
;VCSEKKLLPIRPSLSTGLFLCNVAGYLVMKYGAERGVPAGFLHIPPSTINMLRGETEYGVPLETVVESVKCILEVAVRKIRASP
;
A
#
# COMPACT_ATOMS: atom_id res chain seq x y z
N VAL A 1 -13.44 -3.60 2.54
CA VAL A 1 -13.12 -3.83 3.99
C VAL A 1 -12.38 -2.67 4.63
N CYS A 2 -11.09 -2.43 4.39
CA CYS A 2 -10.37 -1.35 5.08
C CYS A 2 -10.91 0.04 4.70
N SER A 3 -11.12 0.30 3.41
CA SER A 3 -11.74 1.55 2.94
C SER A 3 -13.21 1.65 3.36
N GLU A 4 -14.05 0.66 3.00
CA GLU A 4 -15.50 0.77 3.22
C GLU A 4 -15.96 0.63 4.68
N LYS A 5 -15.31 -0.22 5.49
CA LYS A 5 -15.76 -0.51 6.88
C LYS A 5 -15.04 0.32 7.93
N LYS A 6 -13.78 0.67 7.70
CA LYS A 6 -12.98 1.51 8.61
C LYS A 6 -12.81 2.95 8.12
N LEU A 7 -13.41 3.30 6.97
CA LEU A 7 -13.34 4.64 6.35
C LEU A 7 -11.89 5.14 6.12
N LEU A 8 -10.96 4.21 5.92
CA LEU A 8 -9.55 4.54 5.69
C LEU A 8 -9.34 5.03 4.25
N PRO A 9 -8.47 6.03 4.01
CA PRO A 9 -8.27 6.67 2.70
C PRO A 9 -7.43 5.80 1.76
N ILE A 10 -7.95 4.61 1.44
CA ILE A 10 -7.30 3.58 0.63
C ILE A 10 -8.07 3.45 -0.67
N ARG A 11 -7.36 3.43 -1.80
CA ARG A 11 -7.94 3.15 -3.12
C ARG A 11 -7.02 2.22 -3.92
N PRO A 12 -7.57 1.27 -4.70
CA PRO A 12 -6.78 0.58 -5.71
C PRO A 12 -6.21 1.57 -6.72
N SER A 13 -4.98 1.33 -7.17
CA SER A 13 -4.38 2.05 -8.29
C SER A 13 -4.08 1.06 -9.42
N LEU A 14 -4.31 1.49 -10.65
CA LEU A 14 -3.97 0.73 -11.85
C LEU A 14 -2.55 1.03 -12.35
N SER A 15 -1.85 1.99 -11.74
CA SER A 15 -0.48 2.37 -12.11
C SER A 15 0.37 2.65 -10.88
N THR A 16 1.65 2.29 -10.96
CA THR A 16 2.68 2.64 -9.98
C THR A 16 3.66 3.70 -10.50
N GLY A 17 3.32 4.35 -11.62
CA GLY A 17 4.19 5.30 -12.32
C GLY A 17 5.18 4.60 -13.25
N LEU A 18 6.19 5.34 -13.72
CA LEU A 18 7.24 4.83 -14.64
C LEU A 18 8.65 4.89 -14.03
N PHE A 19 8.75 5.26 -12.74
CA PHE A 19 10.01 5.41 -12.05
C PHE A 19 10.35 4.17 -11.21
N LEU A 20 11.27 4.32 -10.26
CA LEU A 20 11.80 3.21 -9.44
C LEU A 20 10.72 2.41 -8.70
N CYS A 21 9.61 3.03 -8.28
CA CYS A 21 8.50 2.32 -7.64
C CYS A 21 7.89 1.26 -8.56
N ASN A 22 7.77 1.54 -9.86
CA ASN A 22 7.25 0.59 -10.83
C ASN A 22 8.21 -0.56 -11.08
N VAL A 23 9.52 -0.29 -11.12
CA VAL A 23 10.55 -1.34 -11.23
C VAL A 23 10.48 -2.27 -10.02
N ALA A 24 10.45 -1.72 -8.81
CA ALA A 24 10.36 -2.50 -7.58
C ALA A 24 9.05 -3.30 -7.51
N GLY A 25 7.91 -2.67 -7.83
CA GLY A 25 6.62 -3.33 -7.90
C GLY A 25 6.60 -4.48 -8.91
N TYR A 26 7.13 -4.26 -10.11
CA TYR A 26 7.23 -5.30 -11.14
C TYR A 26 8.09 -6.49 -10.68
N LEU A 27 9.27 -6.24 -10.12
CA LEU A 27 10.16 -7.32 -9.65
C LEU A 27 9.52 -8.17 -8.56
N VAL A 28 8.86 -7.54 -7.58
CA VAL A 28 8.18 -8.23 -6.48
C VAL A 28 6.99 -9.05 -7.01
N MET A 29 6.18 -8.48 -7.91
CA MET A 29 5.04 -9.20 -8.50
C MET A 29 5.48 -10.35 -9.41
N LYS A 30 6.53 -10.15 -10.21
CA LYS A 30 7.14 -11.20 -11.05
C LYS A 30 7.62 -12.37 -10.19
N TYR A 31 8.36 -12.09 -9.11
CA TYR A 31 8.79 -13.12 -8.17
C TYR A 31 7.60 -13.89 -7.56
N GLY A 32 6.55 -13.17 -7.16
CA GLY A 32 5.33 -13.77 -6.64
C GLY A 32 4.68 -14.74 -7.63
N ALA A 33 4.57 -14.32 -8.90
CA ALA A 33 4.03 -15.15 -9.97
C ALA A 33 4.89 -16.40 -10.23
N GLU A 34 6.22 -16.26 -10.30
CA GLU A 34 7.16 -17.36 -10.56
C GLU A 34 7.20 -18.40 -9.42
N ARG A 35 7.00 -17.96 -8.17
CA ARG A 35 7.03 -18.83 -6.99
C ARG A 35 5.65 -19.29 -6.53
N GLY A 36 4.58 -18.84 -7.17
CA GLY A 36 3.21 -19.12 -6.72
C GLY A 36 2.91 -18.56 -5.33
N VAL A 37 3.53 -17.44 -4.94
CA VAL A 37 3.30 -16.79 -3.64
C VAL A 37 2.59 -15.44 -3.82
N PRO A 38 1.68 -15.06 -2.90
CA PRO A 38 1.02 -13.76 -2.95
C PRO A 38 2.04 -12.60 -2.89
N ALA A 39 1.91 -11.66 -3.82
CA ALA A 39 2.76 -10.47 -3.91
C ALA A 39 1.91 -9.24 -4.22
N GLY A 40 2.39 -8.07 -3.79
CA GLY A 40 1.72 -6.80 -4.02
C GLY A 40 2.60 -5.60 -3.71
N PHE A 41 2.13 -4.42 -4.09
CA PHE A 41 2.84 -3.17 -3.89
C PHE A 41 1.89 -2.10 -3.33
N LEU A 42 2.37 -1.27 -2.40
CA LEU A 42 1.61 -0.19 -1.78
C LEU A 42 2.34 1.14 -1.97
N HIS A 43 1.62 2.13 -2.52
CA HIS A 43 2.04 3.52 -2.42
C HIS A 43 1.51 4.12 -1.13
N ILE A 44 2.40 4.78 -0.39
CA ILE A 44 2.08 5.48 0.85
C ILE A 44 2.11 6.98 0.55
N PRO A 45 1.07 7.75 0.92
CA PRO A 45 1.07 9.19 0.73
C PRO A 45 2.10 9.85 1.65
N PRO A 46 2.56 11.07 1.33
CA PRO A 46 3.31 11.90 2.26
C PRO A 46 2.58 12.09 3.58
N SER A 47 3.35 12.16 4.67
CA SER A 47 2.81 12.48 5.99
C SER A 47 2.59 13.99 6.16
N THR A 48 1.82 14.39 7.17
CA THR A 48 1.72 15.81 7.58
C THR A 48 3.08 16.42 7.92
N ILE A 49 4.06 15.62 8.38
CA ILE A 49 5.43 16.10 8.63
C ILE A 49 6.12 16.51 7.32
N ASN A 50 5.93 15.74 6.23
CA ASN A 50 6.51 16.09 4.92
C ASN A 50 5.93 17.42 4.42
N MET A 51 4.61 17.61 4.59
CA MET A 51 3.94 18.87 4.26
C MET A 51 4.47 20.04 5.10
N LEU A 52 4.61 19.87 6.42
CA LEU A 52 5.14 20.91 7.32
C LEU A 52 6.60 21.30 7.01
N ARG A 53 7.36 20.38 6.39
CA ARG A 53 8.73 20.62 5.93
C ARG A 53 8.80 21.25 4.53
N GLY A 54 7.66 21.48 3.88
CA GLY A 54 7.59 22.02 2.52
C GLY A 54 8.04 21.03 1.43
N GLU A 55 8.10 19.74 1.73
CA GLU A 55 8.47 18.70 0.75
C GLU A 55 7.30 18.38 -0.20
N THR A 56 6.06 18.63 0.24
CA THR A 56 4.83 18.33 -0.49
C THR A 56 3.73 19.35 -0.16
N GLU A 57 2.77 19.55 -1.08
CA GLU A 57 1.62 20.46 -0.87
C GLU A 57 0.49 19.84 -0.03
N TYR A 58 0.54 18.52 0.20
CA TYR A 58 -0.47 17.76 0.94
C TYR A 58 0.20 16.74 1.87
N GLY A 59 -0.49 16.35 2.94
CA GLY A 59 -0.02 15.31 3.85
C GLY A 59 -1.16 14.63 4.58
N VAL A 60 -0.98 13.34 4.87
CA VAL A 60 -1.92 12.53 5.66
C VAL A 60 -1.34 12.32 7.06
N PRO A 61 -2.13 12.37 8.16
CA PRO A 61 -1.61 12.07 9.49
C PRO A 61 -0.92 10.70 9.52
N LEU A 62 0.24 10.62 10.17
CA LEU A 62 1.07 9.41 10.17
C LEU A 62 0.33 8.24 10.80
N GLU A 63 -0.49 8.49 11.81
CA GLU A 63 -1.32 7.50 12.48
C GLU A 63 -2.33 6.88 11.50
N THR A 64 -2.95 7.70 10.65
CA THR A 64 -3.88 7.24 9.61
C THR A 64 -3.17 6.39 8.56
N VAL A 65 -1.94 6.76 8.17
CA VAL A 65 -1.11 5.96 7.26
C VAL A 65 -0.80 4.60 7.88
N VAL A 66 -0.34 4.58 9.14
CA VAL A 66 0.01 3.36 9.88
C VAL A 66 -1.21 2.46 10.04
N GLU A 67 -2.36 3.01 10.43
CA GLU A 67 -3.62 2.25 10.56
C GLU A 67 -4.05 1.65 9.22
N SER A 68 -3.92 2.41 8.14
CA SER A 68 -4.22 1.95 6.78
C SER A 68 -3.36 0.74 6.38
N VAL A 69 -2.04 0.83 6.59
CA VAL A 69 -1.11 -0.26 6.28
C VAL A 69 -1.40 -1.48 7.15
N LYS A 70 -1.59 -1.30 8.46
CA LYS A 70 -1.94 -2.40 9.37
C LYS A 70 -3.20 -3.14 8.91
N CYS A 71 -4.27 -2.41 8.60
CA CYS A 71 -5.51 -3.02 8.12
C CYS A 71 -5.30 -3.83 6.83
N ILE A 72 -4.55 -3.28 5.87
CA ILE A 72 -4.26 -3.99 4.60
C ILE A 72 -3.52 -5.30 4.88
N LEU A 73 -2.47 -5.26 5.71
CA LEU A 73 -1.68 -6.44 6.03
C LEU A 73 -2.49 -7.49 6.80
N GLU A 74 -3.30 -7.09 7.77
CA GLU A 74 -4.20 -8.01 8.50
C GLU A 74 -5.15 -8.74 7.54
N VAL A 75 -5.79 -8.01 6.63
CA VAL A 75 -6.71 -8.59 5.64
C VAL A 75 -5.95 -9.49 4.66
N ALA A 76 -4.78 -9.07 4.19
CA ALA A 76 -3.95 -9.85 3.28
C ALA A 76 -3.53 -11.17 3.92
N VAL A 77 -2.92 -11.15 5.11
CA VAL A 77 -2.49 -12.35 5.82
C VAL A 77 -3.67 -13.28 6.10
N ARG A 78 -4.82 -12.75 6.53
CA ARG A 78 -6.02 -13.56 6.76
C ARG A 78 -6.48 -14.27 5.49
N LYS A 79 -6.48 -13.57 4.34
CA LYS A 79 -6.87 -14.16 3.06
C LYS A 79 -5.88 -15.22 2.59
N ILE A 80 -4.58 -14.95 2.71
CA ILE A 80 -3.52 -15.89 2.31
C ILE A 80 -3.63 -17.20 3.11
N ARG A 81 -3.87 -17.12 4.43
CA ARG A 81 -4.05 -18.31 5.28
C ARG A 81 -5.35 -19.07 5.02
N ALA A 82 -6.35 -18.42 4.44
CA ALA A 82 -7.64 -19.03 4.12
C ALA A 82 -7.69 -19.61 2.69
N SER A 83 -6.67 -19.35 1.88
CA SER A 83 -6.49 -19.99 0.57
C SER A 83 -5.92 -21.40 0.78
N PRO A 84 -6.52 -22.43 0.17
CA PRO A 84 -6.04 -23.81 0.28
C PRO A 84 -4.66 -24.02 -0.35
#